data_AF-A0A948WI49-F1
#
_entry.id   AF-A0A948WI49-F1
#
_cell.length_a   1.000
_cell.length_b   1.000
_cell.length_c   1.000
_cell.angle_alpha   90.00
_cell.angle_beta   90.00
_cell.angle_gamma   90.00
#
_symmetry.space_group_name_H-M   'P 1'
#
loop_
_entity.id
_entity.type
_entity.pdbx_description
1 polymer ?
#
loop_
_entity_poly.entity_id
_entity_poly.type
_entity_poly.pdbx_seq_one_letter_code
_entity_poly.pdbx_strand_id
1 'polypeptide(L)'
;MVDKSGSMTGRIVEAKEQLLASIAALPDYASVYVVFYDSAEPLVFSDRWERVRSGTMQRLRAWLRTVGPSGGTEPVPAFRRVFALDVRPDVVFFLSDGEIPRESVEDIRGMNARGRRVTINAIAFGDEAGSAQLRQVAQEAGGEFRQVRPTADGGRR
;
A
#
# COMPACT_ATOMS: atom_id res chain seq x y z
N MET A 1 -2.61 -0.56 -0.39
CA MET A 1 -2.44 0.63 0.45
C MET A 1 -1.07 1.20 0.14
N VAL A 2 -0.98 2.50 -0.16
CA VAL A 2 0.26 3.13 -0.63
C VAL A 2 0.57 4.40 0.16
N ASP A 3 1.78 4.45 0.69
CA ASP A 3 2.34 5.64 1.33
C ASP A 3 2.55 6.75 0.30
N LYS A 4 2.07 7.95 0.62
CA LYS A 4 2.37 9.17 -0.14
C LYS A 4 3.03 10.23 0.72
N SER A 5 3.68 9.89 1.81
CA SER A 5 4.46 10.83 2.62
C SER A 5 5.51 11.59 1.79
N GLY A 6 6.01 12.70 2.32
CA GLY A 6 7.00 13.54 1.64
C GLY A 6 8.30 12.81 1.27
N SER A 7 8.68 11.76 2.00
CA SER A 7 9.86 10.94 1.72
C SER A 7 9.73 10.11 0.42
N MET A 8 8.49 9.91 -0.06
CA MET A 8 8.21 9.28 -1.35
C MET A 8 8.48 10.19 -2.55
N THR A 9 8.94 11.43 -2.34
CA THR A 9 9.31 12.34 -3.42
C THR A 9 10.38 11.70 -4.32
N GLY A 10 10.08 11.58 -5.62
CA GLY A 10 10.93 10.88 -6.60
C GLY A 10 10.70 9.37 -6.70
N ARG A 11 10.16 8.71 -5.66
CA ARG A 11 9.85 7.26 -5.65
C ARG A 11 8.38 6.96 -5.92
N ILE A 12 7.50 7.92 -5.68
CA ILE A 12 6.05 7.76 -5.83
C ILE A 12 5.63 7.41 -7.27
N VAL A 13 6.40 7.84 -8.27
CA VAL A 13 6.13 7.51 -9.68
C VAL A 13 6.36 6.01 -9.90
N GLU A 14 7.53 5.50 -9.52
CA GLU A 14 7.86 4.08 -9.61
C GLU A 14 6.88 3.23 -8.80
N ALA A 15 6.56 3.65 -7.57
CA ALA A 15 5.59 2.95 -6.73
C ALA A 15 4.19 2.84 -7.38
N LYS A 16 3.73 3.89 -8.07
CA LYS A 16 2.46 3.87 -8.81
C LYS A 16 2.51 2.96 -10.03
N GLU A 17 3.63 2.94 -10.75
CA GLU A 17 3.81 2.04 -11.89
C GLU A 17 3.83 0.57 -11.46
N GLN A 18 4.54 0.26 -10.38
CA GLN A 18 4.55 -1.08 -9.78
C GLN A 18 3.17 -1.48 -9.24
N LEU A 19 2.43 -0.53 -8.63
CA LEU A 19 1.04 -0.75 -8.22
C LEU A 19 0.16 -1.11 -9.42
N LEU A 20 0.25 -0.35 -10.52
CA LEU A 20 -0.52 -0.62 -11.73
C LEU A 20 -0.16 -1.97 -12.35
N ALA A 21 1.13 -2.30 -12.42
CA ALA A 21 1.59 -3.59 -12.93
C ALA A 21 1.09 -4.75 -12.07
N SER A 22 1.15 -4.61 -10.73
CA SER A 22 0.66 -5.61 -9.79
C SER A 22 -0.84 -5.84 -9.91
N ILE A 23 -1.63 -4.76 -10.02
CA ILE A 23 -3.08 -4.86 -10.19
C ILE A 23 -3.42 -5.46 -11.56
N ALA A 24 -2.68 -5.11 -12.61
CA ALA A 24 -2.89 -5.65 -13.96
C ALA A 24 -2.61 -7.16 -14.04
N ALA A 25 -1.72 -7.68 -13.21
CA ALA A 25 -1.39 -9.10 -13.13
C ALA A 25 -2.39 -9.93 -12.32
N LEU A 26 -3.36 -9.28 -11.64
CA LEU A 26 -4.38 -10.00 -10.89
C LEU A 26 -5.36 -10.73 -11.83
N PRO A 27 -5.95 -11.85 -11.37
CA PRO A 27 -7.03 -12.50 -12.11
C PRO A 27 -8.21 -11.57 -12.40
N ASP A 28 -8.93 -11.81 -13.49
CA ASP A 28 -10.03 -10.95 -13.97
C ASP A 28 -11.28 -10.94 -13.05
N TYR A 29 -11.35 -11.89 -12.12
CA TYR A 29 -12.34 -11.96 -11.04
C TYR A 29 -11.93 -11.18 -9.79
N ALA A 30 -10.69 -10.70 -9.71
CA ALA A 30 -10.24 -9.90 -8.58
C ALA A 30 -10.91 -8.52 -8.58
N SER A 31 -11.22 -8.06 -7.37
CA SER A 31 -11.59 -6.68 -7.09
C SER A 31 -10.51 -6.01 -6.27
N VAL A 32 -10.32 -4.72 -6.48
CA VAL A 32 -9.33 -3.92 -5.77
C VAL A 32 -9.98 -2.77 -5.02
N TYR A 33 -9.41 -2.46 -3.86
CA TYR A 33 -9.70 -1.26 -3.09
C TYR A 33 -8.37 -0.53 -2.86
N VAL A 34 -8.18 0.60 -3.53
CA VAL A 34 -6.91 1.33 -3.52
C VAL A 34 -7.02 2.52 -2.58
N VAL A 35 -6.15 2.54 -1.57
CA VAL A 35 -6.06 3.58 -0.55
C VAL A 35 -4.65 4.14 -0.54
N PHE A 36 -4.54 5.46 -0.54
CA PHE A 36 -3.32 6.20 -0.30
C PHE A 36 -3.39 6.84 1.08
N TYR A 37 -2.28 6.82 1.82
CA TYR A 37 -2.23 7.33 3.18
C TYR A 37 -0.99 8.19 3.40
N ASP A 38 -1.13 9.11 4.34
CA ASP A 38 -0.09 9.99 4.89
C ASP A 38 -0.57 10.40 6.30
N SER A 39 -0.17 11.58 6.79
CA SER A 39 -0.68 12.16 8.03
C SER A 39 -2.09 12.77 7.95
N ALA A 40 -2.74 12.76 6.78
CA ALA A 40 -4.10 13.27 6.58
C ALA A 40 -5.11 12.12 6.40
N GLU A 41 -6.37 12.47 6.13
CA GLU A 41 -7.42 11.48 5.86
C GLU A 41 -7.05 10.61 4.64
N PRO A 42 -7.17 9.27 4.72
CA PRO A 42 -6.82 8.38 3.63
C PRO A 42 -7.59 8.70 2.34
N LEU A 43 -6.87 8.87 1.24
CA LEU A 43 -7.44 9.12 -0.07
C LEU A 43 -7.77 7.79 -0.75
N VAL A 44 -9.01 7.63 -1.18
CA VAL A 44 -9.47 6.39 -1.82
C VAL A 44 -9.78 6.59 -3.31
N PHE A 45 -9.49 5.57 -4.10
CA PHE A 45 -9.82 5.57 -5.53
C PHE A 45 -11.33 5.45 -5.77
N SER A 46 -12.01 4.67 -4.93
CA SER A 46 -13.44 4.39 -4.99
C SER A 46 -13.94 4.08 -3.58
N ASP A 47 -15.20 4.40 -3.29
CA ASP A 47 -15.85 4.03 -2.02
C ASP A 47 -16.27 2.56 -1.95
N ARG A 48 -16.09 1.82 -3.05
CA ARG A 48 -16.41 0.41 -3.15
C ARG A 48 -15.28 -0.37 -3.81
N TRP A 49 -15.36 -1.70 -3.70
CA TRP A 49 -14.52 -2.63 -4.44
C TRP A 49 -14.72 -2.47 -5.96
N GLU A 50 -13.62 -2.33 -6.70
CA GLU A 50 -13.64 -2.17 -8.15
C GLU A 50 -13.05 -3.40 -8.83
N ARG A 51 -13.84 -4.07 -9.67
CA ARG A 51 -13.34 -5.24 -10.42
C ARG A 51 -12.26 -4.82 -11.42
N VAL A 52 -11.18 -5.60 -11.50
CA VAL A 52 -10.05 -5.36 -12.40
C VAL A 52 -10.50 -5.59 -13.85
N ARG A 53 -10.74 -4.49 -14.57
CA ARG A 53 -11.15 -4.45 -15.98
C ARG A 53 -10.42 -3.31 -16.68
N SER A 54 -10.31 -3.35 -18.01
CA SER A 54 -9.61 -2.32 -18.80
C SER A 54 -10.12 -0.90 -18.53
N GLY A 55 -11.44 -0.71 -18.33
CA GLY A 55 -12.00 0.59 -17.97
C GLY A 55 -11.61 1.07 -16.56
N THR A 56 -11.61 0.16 -15.58
CA THR A 56 -11.15 0.44 -14.21
C THR A 56 -9.67 0.81 -14.20
N MET A 57 -8.84 0.07 -14.94
CA MET A 57 -7.40 0.32 -15.03
C MET A 57 -7.10 1.70 -15.64
N GLN A 58 -7.85 2.13 -16.65
CA GLN A 58 -7.70 3.47 -17.23
C GLN A 58 -8.05 4.57 -16.22
N ARG A 59 -9.16 4.42 -15.48
CA ARG A 59 -9.55 5.37 -14.42
C ARG A 59 -8.52 5.40 -13.29
N LEU A 60 -8.05 4.22 -12.85
CA LEU A 60 -7.02 4.11 -11.82
C LEU A 60 -5.74 4.82 -12.26
N ARG A 61 -5.28 4.58 -13.48
CA ARG A 61 -4.10 5.28 -14.05
C ARG A 61 -4.29 6.79 -14.08
N ALA A 62 -5.47 7.27 -14.49
CA ALA A 62 -5.77 8.70 -14.50
C ALA A 62 -5.74 9.29 -13.09
N TRP A 63 -6.35 8.63 -12.11
CA TRP A 63 -6.38 9.03 -10.71
C TRP A 63 -4.99 9.01 -10.06
N LEU A 64 -4.16 7.99 -10.31
CA LEU A 64 -2.81 7.93 -9.77
C LEU A 64 -1.95 9.13 -10.22
N ARG A 65 -2.21 9.71 -11.41
CA ARG A 65 -1.51 10.92 -11.87
C ARG A 65 -1.87 12.18 -11.06
N THR A 66 -3.04 12.21 -10.40
CA THR A 66 -3.47 13.37 -9.60
C THR A 66 -2.96 13.32 -8.16
N VAL A 67 -2.44 12.17 -7.70
CA VAL A 67 -1.96 12.01 -6.32
C VAL A 67 -0.52 12.52 -6.21
N GLY A 68 -0.25 13.56 -5.42
CA GLY A 68 1.11 13.99 -5.10
C GLY A 68 1.61 13.40 -3.77
N PRO A 69 2.93 13.43 -3.51
CA PRO A 69 3.43 13.20 -2.15
C PRO A 69 3.01 14.37 -1.24
N SER A 70 2.65 14.07 0.01
CA SER A 70 2.26 15.04 1.04
C SER A 70 2.39 14.45 2.44
N GLY A 71 2.65 15.30 3.43
CA GLY A 71 2.54 14.95 4.85
C GLY A 71 3.59 13.95 5.37
N GLY A 72 3.33 13.44 6.57
CA GLY A 72 4.09 12.37 7.22
C GLY A 72 3.51 10.97 6.96
N THR A 73 3.94 9.97 7.72
CA THR A 73 3.57 8.55 7.54
C THR A 73 2.71 8.06 8.69
N GLU A 74 1.39 7.94 8.48
CA GLU A 74 0.45 7.44 9.48
C GLU A 74 -0.49 6.36 8.87
N PRO A 75 -0.17 5.07 9.02
CA PRO A 75 -0.92 4.00 8.35
C PRO A 75 -2.21 3.59 9.09
N VAL A 76 -2.36 3.89 10.38
CA VAL A 76 -3.47 3.36 11.21
C VAL A 76 -4.85 3.78 10.69
N PRO A 77 -5.11 5.05 10.29
CA PRO A 77 -6.40 5.45 9.73
C PRO A 77 -6.77 4.68 8.46
N ALA A 78 -5.78 4.40 7.61
CA ALA A 78 -5.99 3.67 6.37
C ALA A 78 -6.35 2.20 6.64
N PHE A 79 -5.68 1.54 7.60
CA PHE A 79 -6.03 0.19 8.03
C PHE A 79 -7.41 0.15 8.68
N ARG A 80 -7.74 1.14 9.52
CA ARG A 80 -9.07 1.26 10.12
C ARG A 80 -10.16 1.32 9.06
N ARG A 81 -9.98 2.12 8.01
CA ARG A 81 -10.91 2.20 6.88
C ARG A 81 -11.03 0.87 6.15
N VAL A 82 -9.91 0.23 5.81
CA VAL A 82 -9.89 -1.04 5.08
C VAL A 82 -10.54 -2.18 5.88
N PHE A 83 -10.32 -2.25 7.18
CA PHE A 83 -10.91 -3.27 8.04
C PHE A 83 -12.39 -3.02 8.38
N ALA A 84 -12.88 -1.81 8.16
CA ALA A 84 -14.28 -1.43 8.35
C ALA A 84 -15.15 -1.61 7.10
N LEU A 85 -14.58 -2.03 5.96
CA LEU A 85 -15.34 -2.34 4.75
C LEU A 85 -16.31 -3.50 4.99
N ASP A 86 -17.52 -3.39 4.42
CA ASP A 86 -18.54 -4.46 4.48
C ASP A 86 -17.98 -5.81 4.03
N VAL A 87 -17.18 -5.78 2.96
CA VAL A 87 -16.40 -6.91 2.49
C VAL A 87 -14.95 -6.70 2.89
N ARG A 88 -14.50 -7.44 3.92
CA ARG A 88 -13.09 -7.45 4.35
C ARG A 88 -12.19 -8.00 3.23
N PRO A 89 -11.01 -7.39 3.01
CA PRO A 89 -10.04 -7.90 2.05
C PRO A 89 -9.58 -9.32 2.40
N ASP A 90 -9.26 -10.11 1.39
CA ASP A 90 -8.51 -11.36 1.57
C ASP A 90 -7.02 -11.08 1.81
N VAL A 91 -6.49 -10.13 1.03
CA VAL A 91 -5.08 -9.75 1.02
C VAL A 91 -4.97 -8.22 0.97
N VAL A 92 -4.04 -7.67 1.75
CA VAL A 92 -3.62 -6.27 1.70
C VAL A 92 -2.18 -6.21 1.24
N PHE A 93 -1.92 -5.42 0.20
CA PHE A 93 -0.57 -5.00 -0.16
C PHE A 93 -0.29 -3.64 0.48
N PHE A 94 0.69 -3.58 1.36
CA PHE A 94 1.07 -2.41 2.15
C PHE A 94 2.42 -1.87 1.67
N LEU A 95 2.39 -0.73 0.98
CA LEU A 95 3.55 -0.11 0.35
C LEU A 95 3.97 1.11 1.17
N SER A 96 5.23 1.17 1.61
CA SER A 96 5.83 2.31 2.33
C SER A 96 7.32 2.42 2.02
N ASP A 97 7.93 3.58 2.22
CA ASP A 97 9.37 3.83 2.02
C ASP A 97 10.22 3.76 3.28
N GLY A 98 9.63 3.55 4.46
CA GLY A 98 10.39 3.61 5.69
C GLY A 98 9.70 3.11 6.94
N GLU A 99 10.14 3.70 8.07
CA GLU A 99 9.68 3.34 9.40
C GLU A 99 8.25 3.81 9.61
N ILE A 100 7.40 2.89 10.06
CA ILE A 100 6.11 3.23 10.64
C ILE A 100 6.26 3.27 12.17
N PRO A 101 5.42 4.07 12.87
CA PRO A 101 5.41 4.08 14.32
C PRO A 101 5.21 2.67 14.90
N ARG A 102 5.83 2.37 16.04
CA ARG A 102 5.76 1.02 16.65
C ARG A 102 4.34 0.71 17.13
N GLU A 103 3.66 1.71 17.65
CA GLU A 103 2.25 1.67 18.03
C GLU A 103 1.35 1.27 16.86
N SER A 104 1.69 1.67 15.63
CA SER A 104 0.93 1.28 14.44
C SER A 104 0.95 -0.23 14.22
N VAL A 105 2.07 -0.91 14.53
CA VAL A 105 2.15 -2.37 14.40
C VAL A 105 1.15 -3.06 15.34
N GLU A 106 1.11 -2.62 16.60
CA GLU A 106 0.21 -3.19 17.60
C GLU A 106 -1.26 -2.94 17.25
N ASP A 107 -1.59 -1.75 16.76
CA ASP A 107 -2.93 -1.39 16.30
C ASP A 107 -3.34 -2.21 15.07
N ILE A 108 -2.45 -2.36 14.08
CA ILE A 108 -2.72 -3.16 12.87
C ILE A 108 -2.98 -4.62 13.26
N ARG A 109 -2.14 -5.20 14.13
CA ARG A 109 -2.33 -6.54 14.66
C ARG A 109 -3.67 -6.68 15.39
N GLY A 110 -3.98 -5.74 16.27
CA GLY A 110 -5.24 -5.72 17.04
C GLY A 110 -6.46 -5.64 16.14
N MET A 111 -6.42 -4.81 15.08
CA MET A 111 -7.50 -4.72 14.10
C MET A 111 -7.62 -6.00 13.25
N ASN A 112 -6.51 -6.58 12.80
CA ASN A 112 -6.54 -7.79 11.98
C ASN A 112 -7.16 -8.98 12.75
N ALA A 113 -6.94 -9.06 14.06
CA ALA A 113 -7.48 -10.10 14.94
C ALA A 113 -9.01 -10.04 15.16
N ARG A 114 -9.68 -8.90 14.90
CA ARG A 114 -11.12 -8.70 15.19
C ARG A 114 -12.10 -9.31 14.18
N GLY A 115 -11.62 -10.15 13.26
CA GLY A 115 -12.47 -10.76 12.25
C GLY A 115 -11.73 -11.79 11.43
N ARG A 116 -12.21 -12.04 10.19
CA ARG A 116 -11.49 -12.90 9.24
C ARG A 116 -10.07 -12.37 9.06
N ARG A 117 -9.08 -13.23 9.32
CA ARG A 117 -7.67 -12.87 9.22
C ARG A 117 -7.34 -12.47 7.78
N VAL A 118 -6.74 -11.30 7.65
CA VAL A 118 -6.31 -10.73 6.36
C VAL A 118 -4.82 -10.95 6.24
N THR A 119 -4.37 -11.49 5.12
CA THR A 119 -2.94 -11.59 4.79
C THR A 119 -2.42 -10.20 4.43
N ILE A 120 -1.38 -9.72 5.10
CA ILE A 120 -0.75 -8.42 4.78
C ILE A 120 0.62 -8.68 4.18
N ASN A 121 0.80 -8.34 2.90
CA ASN A 121 2.09 -8.32 2.23
C ASN A 121 2.65 -6.91 2.33
N ALA A 122 3.89 -6.76 2.80
CA ALA A 122 4.54 -5.46 2.94
C ALA A 122 5.62 -5.28 1.87
N ILE A 123 5.66 -4.10 1.25
CA ILE A 123 6.64 -3.72 0.25
C ILE A 123 7.33 -2.44 0.71
N ALA A 124 8.62 -2.52 0.97
CA ALA A 124 9.45 -1.39 1.38
C ALA A 124 10.22 -0.80 0.20
N PHE A 125 10.11 0.52 -0.02
CA PHE A 125 10.87 1.26 -1.03
C PHE A 125 12.04 2.01 -0.40
N GLY A 126 13.26 1.49 -0.48
CA GLY A 126 14.44 2.17 0.08
C GLY A 126 15.32 1.27 0.94
N ASP A 127 16.00 1.85 1.93
CA ASP A 127 17.01 1.18 2.74
C ASP A 127 16.41 0.27 3.83
N GLU A 128 17.14 -0.81 4.13
CA GLU A 128 16.65 -1.89 4.99
C GLU A 128 16.49 -1.48 6.46
N ALA A 129 17.29 -0.51 6.91
CA ALA A 129 17.39 -0.11 8.31
C ALA A 129 16.05 0.33 8.92
N GLY A 130 15.15 0.89 8.10
CA GLY A 130 13.83 1.37 8.53
C GLY A 130 12.65 0.42 8.30
N SER A 131 12.88 -0.79 7.79
CA SER A 131 11.79 -1.66 7.34
C SER A 131 11.39 -2.76 8.35
N ALA A 132 11.95 -2.74 9.55
CA ALA A 132 11.74 -3.80 10.55
C ALA A 132 10.26 -3.92 10.94
N GLN A 133 9.57 -2.79 11.13
CA GLN A 133 8.15 -2.73 11.49
C GLN A 133 7.27 -3.22 10.35
N LEU A 134 7.58 -2.86 9.09
CA LEU A 134 6.87 -3.37 7.91
C LEU A 134 7.00 -4.89 7.80
N ARG A 135 8.22 -5.40 8.02
CA ARG A 135 8.50 -6.84 8.03
C ARG A 135 7.72 -7.54 9.13
N GLN A 136 7.67 -6.96 10.32
CA GLN A 136 6.91 -7.50 11.45
C GLN A 136 5.41 -7.57 11.13
N VAL A 137 4.82 -6.50 10.58
CA VAL A 137 3.40 -6.49 10.17
C VAL A 137 3.09 -7.62 9.19
N ALA A 138 3.94 -7.81 8.18
CA ALA A 138 3.73 -8.88 7.21
C ALA A 138 3.80 -10.28 7.84
N GLN A 139 4.82 -10.53 8.66
CA GLN A 139 5.01 -11.81 9.33
C GLN A 139 3.85 -12.14 10.28
N GLU A 140 3.42 -11.18 11.11
CA GLU A 140 2.31 -11.37 12.05
C GLU A 140 0.96 -11.57 11.35
N ALA A 141 0.80 -11.01 10.15
CA ALA A 141 -0.38 -11.22 9.31
C ALA A 141 -0.31 -12.49 8.45
N GLY A 142 0.82 -13.21 8.44
CA GLY A 142 1.02 -14.39 7.59
C GLY A 142 1.22 -14.06 6.11
N GLY A 143 1.70 -12.87 5.80
CA GLY A 143 2.09 -12.46 4.45
C GLY A 143 3.60 -12.35 4.30
N GLU A 144 4.01 -11.78 3.16
CA GLU A 144 5.42 -11.67 2.76
C GLU A 144 5.92 -10.23 2.84
N PHE A 145 7.20 -10.09 3.17
CA PHE A 145 7.91 -8.82 3.11
C PHE A 145 8.85 -8.80 1.90
N ARG A 146 8.75 -7.77 1.07
CA ARG A 146 9.64 -7.53 -0.06
C ARG A 146 10.25 -6.14 0.04
N GLN A 147 11.56 -6.05 -0.18
CA GLN A 147 12.25 -4.78 -0.35
C GLN A 147 12.45 -4.52 -1.84
N VAL A 148 12.07 -3.33 -2.29
CA VAL A 148 12.35 -2.83 -3.63
C VAL A 148 13.42 -1.76 -3.48
N ARG A 149 14.62 -2.08 -3.97
CA ARG A 149 15.67 -1.08 -4.13
C ARG A 149 15.39 -0.34 -5.44
N PRO A 150 15.54 0.99 -5.48
CA PRO A 150 15.57 1.69 -6.75
C PRO A 150 16.63 1.00 -7.60
N THR A 151 16.28 0.57 -8.81
CA THR A 151 17.30 0.25 -9.80
C THR A 151 18.14 1.50 -9.93
N ALA A 152 19.40 1.44 -9.45
CA ALA A 152 20.37 2.47 -9.77
C ALA A 152 20.33 2.59 -11.28
N ASP A 153 19.83 3.72 -11.75
CA ASP A 153 19.77 4.00 -13.16
C ASP A 153 21.19 3.78 -13.69
N GLY A 154 21.31 2.82 -14.60
CA GLY A 154 22.58 2.40 -15.16
C GLY A 154 23.23 3.63 -15.76
N GLY A 155 24.25 4.12 -15.08
CA GLY A 155 25.03 5.24 -15.57
C GLY A 155 25.55 4.96 -16.98
N ARG A 156 25.43 5.98 -17.83
CA ARG A 156 26.17 6.20 -19.08
C ARG A 156 25.86 5.21 -20.21
N ARG A 157 25.33 5.76 -21.31
CA ARG A 157 26.14 6.13 -22.49
C ARG A 157 25.42 7.17 -23.33
#